data_AF-A0A356KXW9-F1
#
_entry.id   AF-A0A356KXW9-F1
#
_cell.length_a   1.000
_cell.length_b   1.000
_cell.length_c   1.000
_cell.angle_alpha   90.00
_cell.angle_beta   90.00
_cell.angle_gamma   90.00
#
_symmetry.space_group_name_H-M   'P 1'
#
loop_
_entity.id
_entity.type
_entity.pdbx_description
1 polymer ?
#
loop_
_entity_poly.entity_id
_entity_poly.type
_entity_poly.pdbx_seq_one_letter_code
_entity_poly.pdbx_strand_id
1 'polypeptide(L)'
;MSPDPTPAPVPSAPQRPPDPPERGVLLQALTCFGCLGLILGVLGLMALGVRSNDQATRTEPAQVEQTLQAIVACQLPSGYRGFRALERGGRKVATITPHTHSGLEVPLTGRLTLSLWTFAPETSREARREELEGYWLEKLRDHARKTSRRPQVTLPEPARGTLALEVRGQPLEARTLRYTLGEGETSEEVLLLFAHFPRTAGGSEEIALSAAASPEHFDRAALDAFLASLR
;
A
#
# COMPACT_ATOMS: atom_id res chain seq x y z
N MET A 1 81.52 -67.58 -18.88
CA MET A 1 82.12 -66.24 -18.88
C MET A 1 81.26 -65.33 -19.72
N SER A 2 80.58 -64.38 -19.06
CA SER A 2 80.22 -63.03 -19.48
C SER A 2 79.37 -62.47 -18.34
N PRO A 3 79.87 -61.51 -17.53
CA PRO A 3 79.06 -60.88 -16.50
C PRO A 3 78.09 -59.88 -17.14
N ASP A 4 76.82 -59.94 -16.74
CA ASP A 4 75.79 -58.97 -17.10
C ASP A 4 76.16 -57.57 -16.59
N PRO A 5 75.92 -56.50 -17.37
CA PRO A 5 76.24 -55.13 -16.96
C PRO A 5 75.19 -54.59 -15.98
N THR A 6 75.65 -54.13 -14.83
CA THR A 6 74.84 -53.35 -13.87
C THR A 6 74.34 -52.06 -14.54
N PRO A 7 73.03 -51.77 -14.54
CA PRO A 7 72.53 -50.49 -15.05
C PRO A 7 72.87 -49.35 -14.08
N ALA A 8 73.33 -48.23 -14.64
CA ALA A 8 73.63 -47.02 -13.89
C ALA A 8 72.35 -46.36 -13.32
N PRO A 9 72.42 -45.65 -12.18
CA PRO A 9 71.27 -44.99 -11.59
C PRO A 9 70.81 -43.79 -12.44
N VAL A 10 69.48 -43.65 -12.57
CA VAL A 10 68.80 -42.55 -13.26
C VAL A 10 68.93 -41.27 -12.44
N PRO A 11 69.25 -40.11 -13.04
CA PRO A 11 69.32 -38.84 -12.31
C PRO A 11 67.92 -38.37 -11.90
N SER A 12 67.77 -37.96 -10.64
CA SER A 12 66.56 -37.39 -10.08
C SER A 12 66.14 -36.12 -10.82
N ALA A 13 64.85 -36.00 -11.14
CA ALA A 13 64.27 -34.82 -11.77
C ALA A 13 64.48 -33.55 -10.91
N PRO A 14 64.67 -32.37 -11.52
CA PRO A 14 64.86 -31.11 -10.79
C PRO A 14 63.59 -30.77 -9.99
N GLN A 15 63.76 -30.51 -8.69
CA GLN A 15 62.69 -30.02 -7.82
C GLN A 15 62.26 -28.62 -8.27
N ARG A 16 60.96 -28.47 -8.55
CA ARG A 16 60.33 -27.17 -8.83
C ARG A 16 60.33 -26.35 -7.53
N PRO A 17 60.77 -25.08 -7.54
CA PRO A 17 60.75 -24.26 -6.33
C PRO A 17 59.30 -24.04 -5.86
N PRO A 18 59.06 -23.94 -4.53
CA PRO A 18 57.73 -23.66 -4.01
C PRO A 18 57.28 -22.26 -4.45
N ASP A 19 56.05 -22.15 -4.95
CA ASP A 19 55.44 -20.85 -5.28
C ASP A 19 55.37 -19.97 -4.01
N PRO A 20 55.68 -18.66 -4.11
CA PRO A 20 55.69 -17.79 -2.95
C PRO A 20 54.28 -17.63 -2.37
N PRO A 21 54.08 -17.77 -1.05
CA PRO A 21 52.77 -17.77 -0.38
C PRO A 21 52.02 -16.43 -0.46
N GLU A 22 52.68 -15.35 -0.89
CA GLU A 22 52.15 -13.98 -0.82
C GLU A 22 51.13 -13.66 -1.93
N ARG A 23 51.18 -14.35 -3.07
CA ARG A 23 50.25 -14.08 -4.19
C ARG A 23 48.83 -14.59 -3.94
N GLY A 24 48.68 -15.72 -3.23
CA GLY A 24 47.37 -16.29 -2.91
C GLY A 24 46.57 -15.43 -1.93
N VAL A 25 47.25 -14.90 -0.90
CA VAL A 25 46.62 -14.07 0.14
C VAL A 25 46.16 -12.72 -0.43
N LEU A 26 46.96 -12.10 -1.31
CA LEU A 26 46.60 -10.82 -1.93
C LEU A 26 45.39 -10.96 -2.87
N LEU A 27 45.34 -12.04 -3.66
CA LEU A 27 44.21 -12.32 -4.54
C LEU A 27 42.92 -12.59 -3.76
N GLN A 28 43.03 -13.32 -2.64
CA GLN A 28 41.90 -13.61 -1.77
C GLN A 28 41.38 -12.34 -1.08
N ALA A 29 42.27 -11.48 -0.58
CA ALA A 29 41.89 -10.20 -0.01
C ALA A 29 41.18 -9.28 -1.03
N LEU A 30 41.71 -9.17 -2.26
CA LEU A 30 41.10 -8.39 -3.34
C LEU A 30 39.71 -8.92 -3.71
N THR A 31 39.53 -10.24 -3.71
CA THR A 31 38.24 -10.89 -3.97
C THR A 31 37.24 -10.59 -2.84
N CYS A 32 37.67 -10.67 -1.58
CA CYS A 32 36.83 -10.33 -0.43
C CYS A 32 36.42 -8.85 -0.41
N PHE A 33 37.35 -7.92 -0.70
CA PHE A 33 37.02 -6.50 -0.82
C PHE A 33 36.10 -6.21 -2.01
N GLY A 34 36.27 -6.91 -3.14
CA GLY A 34 35.37 -6.83 -4.28
C GLY A 34 33.95 -7.31 -3.95
N CYS A 35 33.81 -8.44 -3.25
CA CYS A 35 32.51 -8.94 -2.79
C CYS A 35 31.85 -7.97 -1.80
N LEU A 36 32.61 -7.42 -0.85
CA LEU A 36 32.09 -6.44 0.10
C LEU A 36 31.60 -5.16 -0.60
N GLY A 37 32.37 -4.66 -1.57
CA GLY A 37 31.98 -3.50 -2.39
C GLY A 37 30.70 -3.77 -3.20
N LEU A 38 30.55 -4.98 -3.76
CA LEU A 38 29.35 -5.36 -4.50
C LEU A 38 28.12 -5.46 -3.59
N ILE A 39 28.26 -6.06 -2.40
CA ILE A 39 27.18 -6.15 -1.40
C ILE A 39 26.76 -4.76 -0.94
N LEU A 40 27.71 -3.88 -0.61
CA LEU A 40 27.41 -2.50 -0.21
C LEU A 40 26.78 -1.70 -1.36
N GLY A 41 27.22 -1.91 -2.61
CA GLY A 41 26.63 -1.29 -3.79
C GLY A 41 25.18 -1.74 -4.02
N VAL A 42 24.89 -3.03 -3.90
CA VAL A 42 23.53 -3.58 -4.01
C VAL A 42 22.64 -3.09 -2.88
N LEU A 43 23.13 -3.07 -1.63
CA LEU A 43 22.40 -2.52 -0.49
C LEU A 43 22.13 -1.02 -0.67
N GLY A 44 23.09 -0.26 -1.20
CA GLY A 44 22.92 1.16 -1.53
C GLY A 44 21.87 1.40 -2.61
N LEU A 45 21.88 0.60 -3.69
CA LEU A 45 20.86 0.66 -4.75
C LEU A 45 19.47 0.26 -4.24
N MET A 46 19.39 -0.78 -3.40
CA MET A 46 18.15 -1.18 -2.74
C MET A 46 17.63 -0.07 -1.80
N ALA A 47 18.51 0.56 -1.00
CA ALA A 47 18.14 1.66 -0.12
C ALA A 47 17.67 2.91 -0.90
N LEU A 48 18.32 3.23 -2.03
CA LEU A 48 17.87 4.28 -2.94
C LEU A 48 16.53 3.95 -3.60
N GLY A 49 16.34 2.70 -4.02
CA GLY A 49 15.07 2.21 -4.57
C GLY A 49 13.93 2.26 -3.55
N VAL A 50 14.18 1.80 -2.32
CA VAL A 50 13.21 1.88 -1.21
C VAL A 50 12.90 3.33 -0.88
N ARG A 51 13.90 4.21 -0.78
CA ARG A 51 13.70 5.64 -0.48
C ARG A 51 12.96 6.38 -1.58
N SER A 52 13.26 6.08 -2.85
CA SER A 52 12.55 6.63 -4.01
C SER A 52 11.09 6.16 -4.04
N ASN A 53 10.84 4.88 -3.75
CA ASN A 53 9.49 4.33 -3.67
C ASN A 53 8.72 4.88 -2.46
N ASP A 54 9.38 5.10 -1.33
CA ASP A 54 8.80 5.69 -0.11
C ASP A 54 8.50 7.19 -0.28
N GLN A 55 9.27 7.91 -1.10
CA GLN A 55 8.96 9.30 -1.49
C GLN A 55 7.86 9.39 -2.55
N ALA A 56 7.86 8.51 -3.56
CA ALA A 56 6.82 8.50 -4.60
C ALA A 56 5.43 8.12 -4.06
N THR A 57 5.36 7.44 -2.92
CA THR A 57 4.12 7.00 -2.28
C THR A 57 3.61 7.95 -1.20
N ARG A 58 4.44 8.89 -0.71
CA ARG A 58 4.01 9.94 0.21
C ARG A 58 3.44 11.12 -0.57
N THR A 59 2.12 11.12 -0.73
CA THR A 59 1.43 12.34 -1.15
C THR A 59 1.55 13.37 -0.03
N GLU A 60 2.08 14.55 -0.32
CA GLU A 60 2.14 15.63 0.66
C GLU A 60 0.70 16.01 1.10
N PRO A 61 0.44 16.24 2.40
CA PRO A 61 -0.90 16.60 2.87
C PRO A 61 -1.54 17.76 2.11
N ALA A 62 -0.72 18.77 1.74
CA ALA A 62 -1.16 19.91 0.95
C ALA A 62 -1.66 19.50 -0.46
N GLN A 63 -1.01 18.54 -1.11
CA GLN A 63 -1.45 18.02 -2.41
C GLN A 63 -2.77 17.26 -2.26
N VAL A 64 -2.93 16.50 -1.17
CA VAL A 64 -4.20 15.80 -0.90
C VAL A 64 -5.34 16.80 -0.70
N GLU A 65 -5.10 17.86 0.07
CA GLU A 65 -6.07 18.93 0.26
C GLU A 65 -6.40 19.63 -1.06
N GLN A 66 -5.41 19.92 -1.90
CA GLN A 66 -5.66 20.47 -3.25
C GLN A 66 -6.55 19.56 -4.10
N THR A 67 -6.27 18.25 -4.14
CA THR A 67 -7.13 17.31 -4.87
C THR A 67 -8.52 17.21 -4.26
N LEU A 68 -8.63 17.26 -2.93
CA LEU A 68 -9.91 17.25 -2.24
C LEU A 68 -10.74 18.48 -2.61
N GLN A 69 -10.15 19.67 -2.56
CA GLN A 69 -10.80 20.92 -2.99
C GLN A 69 -11.16 20.91 -4.49
N ALA A 70 -10.36 20.24 -5.32
CA ALA A 70 -10.68 20.06 -6.73
C ALA A 70 -11.89 19.13 -6.97
N ILE A 71 -12.17 18.20 -6.06
CA ILE A 71 -13.37 17.36 -6.08
C ILE A 71 -14.57 18.16 -5.57
N VAL A 72 -14.46 18.66 -4.34
CA VAL A 72 -15.52 19.43 -3.65
C VAL A 72 -14.92 20.38 -2.63
N ALA A 73 -15.50 21.58 -2.53
CA ALA A 73 -15.11 22.51 -1.50
C ALA A 73 -15.56 21.98 -0.13
N CYS A 74 -14.63 21.85 0.82
CA CYS A 74 -14.91 21.26 2.14
C CYS A 74 -13.90 21.71 3.20
N GLN A 75 -14.22 21.40 4.46
CA GLN A 75 -13.29 21.51 5.58
C GLN A 75 -13.01 20.13 6.14
N LEU A 76 -11.76 19.88 6.53
CA LEU A 76 -11.41 18.63 7.19
C LEU A 76 -11.97 18.62 8.63
N PRO A 77 -12.54 17.50 9.10
CA PRO A 77 -12.90 17.35 10.49
C PRO A 77 -11.69 17.54 11.40
N SER A 78 -11.92 18.05 12.61
CA SER A 78 -10.84 18.20 13.60
C SER A 78 -10.16 16.86 13.87
N GLY A 79 -8.83 16.85 13.86
CA GLY A 79 -8.03 15.64 14.05
C GLY A 79 -7.91 14.75 12.81
N TYR A 80 -8.30 15.21 11.63
CA TYR A 80 -8.09 14.52 10.36
C TYR A 80 -7.09 15.25 9.48
N ARG A 81 -6.44 14.52 8.58
CA ARG A 81 -5.52 15.09 7.58
C ARG A 81 -5.66 14.39 6.24
N GLY A 82 -5.13 15.04 5.21
CA GLY A 82 -4.86 14.39 3.93
C GLY A 82 -3.98 13.15 4.10
N PHE A 83 -4.40 12.04 3.49
CA PHE A 83 -3.70 10.76 3.54
C PHE A 83 -3.08 10.39 2.19
N ARG A 84 -3.89 10.43 1.13
CA ARG A 84 -3.46 10.09 -0.23
C ARG A 84 -4.34 10.81 -1.24
N ALA A 85 -3.73 11.22 -2.35
CA ALA A 85 -4.46 11.62 -3.54
C ALA A 85 -3.95 10.92 -4.78
N LEU A 86 -4.84 10.72 -5.74
CA LEU A 86 -4.54 10.13 -7.04
C LEU A 86 -5.36 10.85 -8.10
N GLU A 87 -4.68 11.31 -9.14
CA GLU A 87 -5.30 11.84 -10.35
C GLU A 87 -4.79 11.05 -11.55
N ARG A 88 -5.68 10.33 -12.23
CA ARG A 88 -5.33 9.52 -13.40
C ARG A 88 -6.54 9.26 -14.28
N GLY A 89 -6.41 9.52 -15.59
CA GLY A 89 -7.44 9.16 -16.59
C GLY A 89 -8.80 9.81 -16.32
N GLY A 90 -8.82 11.09 -15.96
CA GLY A 90 -10.06 11.82 -15.63
C GLY A 90 -10.65 11.50 -14.24
N ARG A 91 -10.07 10.54 -13.51
CA ARG A 91 -10.44 10.21 -12.13
C ARG A 91 -9.61 11.03 -11.15
N LYS A 92 -10.27 11.59 -10.14
CA LYS A 92 -9.62 12.19 -8.96
C LYS A 92 -10.09 11.46 -7.72
N VAL A 93 -9.13 11.15 -6.84
CA VAL A 93 -9.40 10.53 -5.55
C VAL A 93 -8.63 11.31 -4.50
N ALA A 94 -9.30 11.68 -3.42
CA ALA A 94 -8.67 12.24 -2.24
C ALA A 94 -9.15 11.49 -1.00
N THR A 95 -8.21 11.02 -0.20
CA THR A 95 -8.45 10.23 1.00
C THR A 95 -7.95 10.97 2.23
N ILE A 96 -8.74 10.95 3.30
CA ILE A 96 -8.42 11.56 4.59
C ILE A 96 -8.54 10.51 5.70
N THR A 97 -7.74 10.68 6.76
CA THR A 97 -7.62 9.74 7.88
C THR A 97 -7.29 10.48 9.18
N PRO A 98 -7.48 9.90 10.37
CA PRO A 98 -7.06 10.52 11.62
C PRO A 98 -5.56 10.84 11.64
N HIS A 99 -5.18 11.97 12.25
CA HIS A 99 -3.78 12.39 12.39
C HIS A 99 -2.89 11.36 13.12
N THR A 100 -3.50 10.50 13.95
CA THR A 100 -2.81 9.42 14.65
C THR A 100 -2.34 8.30 13.72
N HIS A 101 -2.87 8.22 12.50
CA HIS A 101 -2.52 7.17 11.55
C HIS A 101 -1.32 7.52 10.68
N SER A 102 -0.18 6.89 10.94
CA SER A 102 1.05 7.01 10.14
C SER A 102 1.24 5.83 9.21
N GLY A 103 1.69 6.08 7.98
CA GLY A 103 2.04 5.02 7.02
C GLY A 103 1.44 5.27 5.64
N LEU A 104 1.60 4.28 4.76
CA LEU A 104 1.13 4.31 3.37
C LEU A 104 -0.08 3.40 3.13
N GLU A 105 -0.59 2.78 4.20
CA GLU A 105 -1.67 1.80 4.13
C GLU A 105 -2.98 2.37 4.65
N VAL A 106 -4.07 1.99 3.99
CA VAL A 106 -5.41 2.44 4.35
C VAL A 106 -5.83 1.74 5.65
N PRO A 107 -6.21 2.48 6.70
CA PRO A 107 -6.54 1.86 7.96
C PRO A 107 -7.99 1.41 8.03
N LEU A 108 -8.19 0.14 7.74
CA LEU A 108 -9.51 -0.49 7.62
C LEU A 108 -10.21 -0.64 8.97
N THR A 109 -9.47 -1.00 10.02
CA THR A 109 -9.99 -1.19 11.38
C THR A 109 -9.82 0.05 12.26
N GLY A 110 -9.40 1.18 11.68
CA GLY A 110 -9.27 2.46 12.37
C GLY A 110 -10.62 3.15 12.62
N ARG A 111 -10.56 4.36 13.17
CA ARG A 111 -11.76 5.16 13.51
C ARG A 111 -12.60 5.53 12.30
N LEU A 112 -11.97 6.05 11.24
CA LEU A 112 -12.62 6.37 9.97
C LEU A 112 -11.60 6.75 8.89
N THR A 113 -11.59 6.08 7.75
CA THR A 113 -10.94 6.60 6.53
C THR A 113 -12.02 7.03 5.55
N LEU A 114 -11.96 8.27 5.06
CA LEU A 114 -12.90 8.78 4.05
C LEU A 114 -12.19 9.01 2.73
N SER A 115 -12.80 8.58 1.63
CA SER A 115 -12.30 8.82 0.28
C SER A 115 -13.41 9.40 -0.59
N LEU A 116 -13.13 10.55 -1.19
CA LEU A 116 -13.97 11.15 -2.24
C LEU A 116 -13.40 10.83 -3.61
N TRP A 117 -14.30 10.52 -4.54
CA TRP A 117 -13.99 10.12 -5.90
C TRP A 117 -14.82 10.92 -6.89
N THR A 118 -14.16 11.39 -7.95
CA THR A 118 -14.81 11.80 -9.19
C THR A 118 -14.35 10.88 -10.30
N PHE A 119 -15.25 10.61 -11.24
CA PHE A 119 -14.99 9.77 -12.39
C PHE A 119 -15.16 10.59 -13.67
N ALA A 120 -14.67 10.06 -14.78
CA ALA A 120 -14.92 10.67 -16.08
C ALA A 120 -16.44 10.66 -16.37
N PRO A 121 -16.99 11.71 -17.00
CA PRO A 121 -18.43 11.84 -17.24
C PRO A 121 -19.06 10.63 -17.94
N GLU A 122 -18.31 10.01 -18.85
CA GLU A 122 -18.72 8.85 -19.65
C GLU A 122 -18.71 7.52 -18.88
N THR A 123 -18.09 7.46 -17.70
CA THR A 123 -18.09 6.23 -16.88
C THR A 123 -19.48 5.97 -16.35
N SER A 124 -20.05 4.80 -16.65
CA SER A 124 -21.39 4.42 -16.16
C SER A 124 -21.41 4.30 -14.64
N ARG A 125 -22.57 4.58 -14.02
CA ARG A 125 -22.74 4.46 -12.56
C ARG A 125 -22.42 3.05 -12.04
N GLU A 126 -22.73 2.03 -12.83
CA GLU A 126 -22.40 0.64 -12.51
C GLU A 126 -20.89 0.42 -12.48
N ALA A 127 -20.16 0.86 -13.50
CA ALA A 127 -18.70 0.73 -13.55
C ALA A 127 -18.02 1.50 -12.41
N ARG A 128 -18.52 2.71 -12.07
CA ARG A 128 -18.04 3.47 -10.90
C ARG A 128 -18.20 2.67 -9.61
N ARG A 129 -19.36 2.04 -9.42
CA ARG A 129 -19.66 1.21 -8.24
C ARG A 129 -18.75 -0.02 -8.18
N GLU A 130 -18.63 -0.75 -9.27
CA GLU A 130 -17.77 -1.95 -9.35
C GLU A 130 -16.31 -1.62 -9.05
N GLU A 131 -15.80 -0.51 -9.58
CA GLU A 131 -14.44 -0.04 -9.32
C GLU A 131 -14.23 0.33 -7.84
N LEU A 132 -15.19 1.09 -7.29
CA LEU A 132 -15.13 1.54 -5.90
C LEU A 132 -15.19 0.36 -4.92
N GLU A 133 -16.15 -0.55 -5.11
CA GLU A 133 -16.25 -1.78 -4.31
C GLU A 133 -15.00 -2.65 -4.50
N GLY A 134 -14.55 -2.84 -5.75
CA GLY A 134 -13.34 -3.61 -6.08
C GLY A 134 -12.10 -3.11 -5.35
N TYR A 135 -11.89 -1.80 -5.30
CA TYR A 135 -10.79 -1.17 -4.57
C TYR A 135 -10.80 -1.54 -3.08
N TRP A 136 -11.95 -1.41 -2.40
CA TRP A 136 -12.03 -1.71 -0.98
C TRP A 136 -11.97 -3.22 -0.69
N LEU A 137 -12.54 -4.06 -1.56
CA LEU A 137 -12.42 -5.51 -1.45
C LEU A 137 -10.98 -5.97 -1.61
N GLU A 138 -10.19 -5.35 -2.49
CA GLU A 138 -8.77 -5.62 -2.60
C GLU A 138 -8.04 -5.27 -1.29
N LYS A 139 -8.32 -4.08 -0.72
CA LYS A 139 -7.75 -3.68 0.57
C LYS A 139 -8.12 -4.63 1.71
N LEU A 140 -9.36 -5.07 1.77
CA LEU A 140 -9.81 -6.07 2.74
C LEU A 140 -9.07 -7.40 2.58
N ARG A 141 -8.89 -7.88 1.35
CA ARG A 141 -8.13 -9.11 1.09
C ARG A 141 -6.67 -8.97 1.52
N ASP A 142 -6.05 -7.84 1.21
CA ASP A 142 -4.65 -7.57 1.59
C ASP A 142 -4.50 -7.54 3.11
N HIS A 143 -5.41 -6.86 3.80
CA HIS A 143 -5.45 -6.82 5.27
C HIS A 143 -5.63 -8.22 5.85
N ALA A 144 -6.62 -8.96 5.37
CA ALA A 144 -6.89 -10.31 5.84
C ALA A 144 -5.72 -11.28 5.60
N ARG A 145 -4.99 -11.16 4.47
CA ARG A 145 -3.79 -11.97 4.21
C ARG A 145 -2.68 -11.67 5.22
N LYS A 146 -2.49 -10.39 5.56
CA LYS A 146 -1.48 -9.95 6.54
C LYS A 146 -1.79 -10.43 7.95
N THR A 147 -3.05 -10.33 8.38
CA THR A 147 -3.47 -10.74 9.72
C THR A 147 -3.54 -12.26 9.87
N SER A 148 -4.03 -12.99 8.85
CA SER A 148 -4.18 -14.45 8.90
C SER A 148 -2.93 -15.25 8.52
N ARG A 149 -1.87 -14.60 7.99
CA ARG A 149 -0.67 -15.23 7.40
C ARG A 149 -0.96 -16.23 6.27
N ARG A 150 -2.16 -16.21 5.68
CA ARG A 150 -2.53 -17.11 4.57
C ARG A 150 -2.34 -16.42 3.22
N PRO A 151 -1.72 -17.09 2.23
CA PRO A 151 -1.46 -16.50 0.92
C PRO A 151 -2.73 -16.31 0.09
N GLN A 152 -3.79 -17.07 0.36
CA GLN A 152 -5.10 -16.94 -0.28
C GLN A 152 -6.17 -16.75 0.80
N VAL A 153 -6.96 -15.69 0.67
CA VAL A 153 -8.09 -15.37 1.54
C VAL A 153 -9.31 -15.10 0.68
N THR A 154 -10.34 -15.90 0.87
CA THR A 154 -11.70 -15.61 0.39
C THR A 154 -12.38 -14.76 1.43
N LEU A 155 -12.89 -13.59 1.04
CA LEU A 155 -13.69 -12.77 1.95
C LEU A 155 -15.05 -13.45 2.17
N PRO A 156 -15.58 -13.43 3.41
CA PRO A 156 -16.94 -13.89 3.66
C PRO A 156 -17.95 -13.00 2.95
N GLU A 157 -19.19 -13.49 2.84
CA GLU A 157 -20.29 -12.66 2.38
C GLU A 157 -20.55 -11.53 3.40
N PRO A 158 -20.64 -10.26 2.96
CA PRO A 158 -20.87 -9.16 3.90
C PRO A 158 -22.30 -9.13 4.39
N ALA A 159 -22.49 -8.74 5.65
CA ALA A 159 -23.79 -8.27 6.10
C ALA A 159 -24.08 -6.90 5.45
N ARG A 160 -25.20 -6.81 4.74
CA ARG A 160 -25.61 -5.61 3.98
C ARG A 160 -26.56 -4.76 4.80
N GLY A 161 -26.46 -3.44 4.65
CA GLY A 161 -27.36 -2.49 5.30
C GLY A 161 -27.31 -1.13 4.63
N THR A 162 -27.95 -0.15 5.27
CA THR A 162 -27.98 1.24 4.83
C THR A 162 -27.75 2.19 6.01
N LEU A 163 -27.24 3.38 5.71
CA LEU A 163 -27.03 4.46 6.67
C LEU A 163 -27.63 5.75 6.11
N ALA A 164 -28.53 6.36 6.88
CA ALA A 164 -29.05 7.68 6.56
C ALA A 164 -27.98 8.75 6.85
N LEU A 165 -27.70 9.57 5.85
CA LEU A 165 -26.80 10.70 5.86
C LEU A 165 -27.54 11.96 5.41
N GLU A 166 -26.94 13.11 5.66
CA GLU A 166 -27.38 14.38 5.13
C GLU A 166 -26.19 15.08 4.47
N VAL A 167 -26.37 15.54 3.23
CA VAL A 167 -25.36 16.28 2.48
C VAL A 167 -26.00 17.56 1.98
N ARG A 168 -25.46 18.72 2.40
CA ARG A 168 -25.98 20.05 2.02
C ARG A 168 -27.49 20.21 2.31
N GLY A 169 -27.96 19.67 3.43
CA GLY A 169 -29.39 19.71 3.80
C GLY A 169 -30.30 18.77 2.99
N GLN A 170 -29.74 17.88 2.19
CA GLN A 170 -30.49 16.87 1.43
C GLN A 170 -30.28 15.48 2.04
N PRO A 171 -31.35 14.69 2.24
CA PRO A 171 -31.22 13.32 2.71
C PRO A 171 -30.50 12.47 1.66
N LEU A 172 -29.55 11.66 2.13
CA LEU A 172 -28.78 10.75 1.31
C LEU A 172 -28.74 9.38 1.99
N GLU A 173 -29.06 8.33 1.25
CA GLU A 173 -28.91 6.96 1.74
C GLU A 173 -27.57 6.39 1.27
N ALA A 174 -26.74 5.96 2.23
CA ALA A 174 -25.50 5.26 1.96
C ALA A 174 -25.69 3.76 2.12
N ARG A 175 -25.11 2.96 1.23
CA ARG A 175 -25.02 1.51 1.39
C ARG A 175 -23.89 1.18 2.35
N THR A 176 -24.11 0.22 3.24
CA THR A 176 -23.09 -0.31 4.14
C THR A 176 -22.84 -1.79 3.90
N LEU A 177 -21.58 -2.21 3.96
CA LEU A 177 -21.15 -3.61 3.94
C LEU A 177 -20.30 -3.89 5.18
N ARG A 178 -20.66 -4.88 5.97
CA ARG A 178 -19.90 -5.29 7.16
C ARG A 178 -19.25 -6.65 6.91
N TYR A 179 -17.95 -6.70 7.11
CA TYR A 179 -17.13 -7.91 7.01
C TYR A 179 -16.59 -8.27 8.38
N THR A 180 -16.66 -9.54 8.73
CA THR A 180 -15.94 -10.12 9.87
C THR A 180 -14.76 -10.91 9.32
N LEU A 181 -13.54 -10.50 9.64
CA LEU A 181 -12.30 -11.11 9.17
C LEU A 181 -11.68 -11.92 10.30
N GLY A 182 -11.17 -13.12 10.01
CA GLY A 182 -10.61 -14.02 11.03
C GLY A 182 -11.67 -14.86 11.74
N GLU A 183 -11.25 -15.62 12.76
CA GLU A 183 -12.09 -16.56 13.51
C GLU A 183 -11.87 -16.40 15.02
N GLY A 184 -12.93 -16.56 15.82
CA GLY A 184 -12.85 -16.54 17.29
C GLY A 184 -12.32 -15.23 17.88
N GLU A 185 -11.38 -15.33 18.81
CA GLU A 185 -10.83 -14.17 19.56
C GLU A 185 -9.99 -13.22 18.70
N THR A 186 -9.62 -13.62 17.48
CA THR A 186 -8.87 -12.77 16.53
C THR A 186 -9.78 -12.18 15.45
N SER A 187 -11.11 -12.24 15.62
CA SER A 187 -12.04 -11.68 14.65
C SER A 187 -12.02 -10.16 14.68
N GLU A 188 -11.84 -9.53 13.53
CA GLU A 188 -11.94 -8.08 13.35
C GLU A 188 -13.12 -7.75 12.46
N GLU A 189 -13.90 -6.72 12.81
CA GLU A 189 -14.95 -6.23 11.93
C GLU A 189 -14.49 -5.00 11.14
N VAL A 190 -14.89 -4.93 9.87
CA VAL A 190 -14.71 -3.75 9.03
C VAL A 190 -16.06 -3.37 8.43
N LEU A 191 -16.44 -2.12 8.66
CA LEU A 191 -17.56 -1.44 8.01
C LEU A 191 -17.05 -0.68 6.80
N LEU A 192 -17.59 -0.99 5.63
CA LEU A 192 -17.49 -0.18 4.43
C LEU A 192 -18.77 0.60 4.21
N LEU A 193 -18.64 1.86 3.82
CA LEU A 193 -19.75 2.75 3.48
C LEU A 193 -19.57 3.28 2.06
N PHE A 194 -20.67 3.36 1.31
CA PHE A 194 -20.69 3.85 -0.07
C PHE A 194 -21.89 4.77 -0.28
N ALA A 195 -21.67 5.98 -0.77
CA ALA A 195 -22.72 6.92 -1.11
C ALA A 195 -22.36 7.70 -2.39
N HIS A 196 -23.38 8.18 -3.09
CA HIS A 196 -23.20 9.02 -4.29
C HIS A 196 -24.08 10.26 -4.16
N PHE A 197 -23.55 11.45 -4.43
CA PHE A 197 -24.31 12.69 -4.38
C PHE A 197 -23.83 13.67 -5.46
N PRO A 198 -24.67 14.62 -5.90
CA PRO A 198 -24.30 15.52 -6.97
C PRO A 198 -23.23 16.51 -6.51
N ARG A 199 -22.29 16.83 -7.40
CA ARG A 199 -21.17 17.74 -7.14
C ARG A 199 -21.64 19.14 -6.78
N THR A 200 -22.75 19.59 -7.36
CA THR A 200 -23.44 20.84 -7.00
C THR A 200 -24.93 20.54 -6.78
N ALA A 201 -25.63 21.40 -6.04
CA ALA A 201 -27.07 21.26 -5.85
C ALA A 201 -27.78 21.29 -7.24
N GLY A 202 -28.38 20.16 -7.63
CA GLY A 202 -29.06 20.00 -8.93
C GLY A 202 -28.15 19.72 -10.14
N GLY A 203 -26.85 19.49 -9.94
CA GLY A 203 -25.92 19.12 -11.01
C GLY A 203 -26.02 17.66 -11.46
N SER A 204 -25.55 17.37 -12.69
CA SER A 204 -25.48 16.01 -13.26
C SER A 204 -24.17 15.28 -12.94
N GLU A 205 -23.12 16.00 -12.54
CA GLU A 205 -21.86 15.39 -12.08
C GLU A 205 -22.05 14.80 -10.69
N GLU A 206 -21.60 13.57 -10.47
CA GLU A 206 -21.71 12.86 -9.19
C GLU A 206 -20.34 12.71 -8.52
N ILE A 207 -20.34 12.83 -7.20
CA ILE A 207 -19.23 12.46 -6.32
C ILE A 207 -19.58 11.13 -5.68
N ALA A 208 -18.64 10.18 -5.69
CA ALA A 208 -18.74 8.99 -4.86
C ALA A 208 -17.97 9.20 -3.56
N LEU A 209 -18.65 8.99 -2.44
CA LEU A 209 -18.06 8.89 -1.12
C LEU A 209 -17.91 7.42 -0.76
N SER A 210 -16.73 7.07 -0.25
CA SER A 210 -16.53 5.78 0.38
C SER A 210 -15.81 5.94 1.71
N ALA A 211 -16.06 5.00 2.62
CA ALA A 211 -15.38 4.96 3.91
C ALA A 211 -15.06 3.53 4.35
N ALA A 212 -14.04 3.41 5.19
CA ALA A 212 -13.75 2.20 5.96
C ALA A 212 -13.47 2.54 7.43
N ALA A 213 -13.96 1.70 8.34
CA ALA A 213 -13.70 1.81 9.78
C ALA A 213 -13.96 0.48 10.50
N SER A 214 -13.43 0.32 11.71
CA SER A 214 -14.01 -0.63 12.66
C SER A 214 -15.39 -0.12 13.10
N PRO A 215 -16.46 -0.94 13.08
CA PRO A 215 -17.80 -0.53 13.52
C PRO A 215 -17.83 0.03 14.94
N GLU A 216 -17.04 -0.54 15.85
CA GLU A 216 -17.01 -0.15 17.27
C GLU A 216 -16.35 1.22 17.49
N HIS A 217 -15.46 1.62 16.57
CA HIS A 217 -14.67 2.85 16.64
C HIS A 217 -15.11 3.89 15.62
N PHE A 218 -16.22 3.63 14.90
CA PHE A 218 -16.69 4.47 13.81
C PHE A 218 -16.95 5.91 14.27
N ASP A 219 -16.14 6.84 13.77
CA ASP A 219 -16.24 8.25 14.14
C ASP A 219 -17.37 8.95 13.38
N ARG A 220 -18.61 8.72 13.83
CA ARG A 220 -19.81 9.31 13.23
C ARG A 220 -19.77 10.84 13.23
N ALA A 221 -19.28 11.45 14.32
CA ALA A 221 -19.22 12.89 14.44
C ALA A 221 -18.28 13.52 13.40
N ALA A 222 -17.13 12.90 13.13
CA ALA A 222 -16.22 13.35 12.07
C ALA A 222 -16.85 13.22 10.68
N LEU A 223 -17.58 12.14 10.40
CA LEU A 223 -18.33 11.99 9.14
C LEU A 223 -19.37 13.11 9.00
N ASP A 224 -20.22 13.31 10.00
CA ASP A 224 -21.29 14.32 9.93
C ASP A 224 -20.70 15.74 9.78
N ALA A 225 -19.63 16.06 10.51
CA ALA A 225 -18.93 17.34 10.37
C ALA A 225 -18.33 17.53 8.98
N PHE A 226 -17.75 16.48 8.39
CA PHE A 226 -17.23 16.52 7.03
C PHE A 226 -18.35 16.81 6.03
N LEU A 227 -19.46 16.06 6.10
CA LEU A 227 -20.60 16.18 5.18
C LEU A 227 -21.28 17.55 5.29
N ALA A 228 -21.40 18.09 6.52
CA ALA A 228 -21.93 19.43 6.76
C ALA A 228 -21.03 20.55 6.20
N SER A 229 -19.73 20.28 6.02
CA SER A 229 -18.78 21.25 5.46
C SER A 229 -18.80 21.33 3.93
N LEU A 230 -19.41 20.36 3.25
CA LEU A 230 -19.40 20.26 1.79
C LEU A 230 -20.18 21.43 1.17
N ARG A 231 -19.55 22.14 0.23
CA ARG A 231 -20.14 23.27 -0.52
C ARG A 231 -20.18 22.98 -2.01
#